data_AF-A0A2N2SIR6-F1
#
_entry.id   AF-A0A2N2SIR6-F1
#
_cell.length_a   1.000
_cell.length_b   1.000
_cell.length_c   1.000
_cell.angle_alpha   90.00
_cell.angle_beta   90.00
_cell.angle_gamma   90.00
#
_symmetry.space_group_name_H-M   'P 1'
#
loop_
_entity.id
_entity.type
_entity.pdbx_description
1 polymer ?
#
loop_
_entity_poly.entity_id
_entity_poly.type
_entity_poly.pdbx_seq_one_letter_code
_entity_poly.pdbx_strand_id
1 'polypeptide(L)'
;MSDKNAARRGPNRPPLSEAARAAAWAALAGEQPCADRLIEYLHRLQDTHGALFADHLAALAEALKLARAEVYEAATFYHHFDVVAAGE
;
A
#
# COMPACT_ATOMS: atom_id res chain seq x y z
N MET A 1 11.25 -31.88 -7.02
CA MET A 1 10.23 -30.82 -6.87
C MET A 1 10.36 -30.27 -5.46
N SER A 2 11.03 -29.14 -5.29
CA SER A 2 11.30 -28.57 -3.95
C SER A 2 10.34 -27.41 -3.66
N ASP A 3 9.36 -27.73 -2.84
CA ASP A 3 8.79 -26.99 -1.72
C ASP A 3 9.10 -25.49 -1.48
N LYS A 4 8.04 -24.85 -0.96
CA LYS A 4 8.02 -23.82 0.10
C LYS A 4 8.47 -22.41 -0.27
N ASN A 5 7.47 -21.54 -0.48
CA ASN A 5 7.51 -20.22 0.16
C ASN A 5 6.10 -19.74 0.59
N ALA A 6 5.55 -20.46 1.57
CA ALA A 6 4.37 -20.04 2.32
C ALA A 6 4.77 -19.84 3.79
N ALA A 7 5.42 -18.71 4.09
CA ALA A 7 5.60 -18.19 5.45
C ALA A 7 6.05 -16.72 5.30
N ARG A 8 5.40 -15.70 5.84
CA ARG A 8 5.06 -15.51 7.25
C ARG A 8 3.84 -14.58 7.38
N ARG A 9 2.62 -15.12 7.38
CA ARG A 9 1.45 -14.40 7.95
C ARG A 9 1.57 -14.52 9.46
N GLY A 10 1.92 -13.42 10.15
CA GLY A 10 1.75 -13.37 11.61
C GLY A 10 0.30 -13.67 11.99
N PRO A 11 0.03 -14.33 13.12
CA PRO A 11 -1.31 -14.72 13.48
C PRO A 11 -2.13 -13.45 13.79
N ASN A 12 -3.29 -13.34 13.11
CA ASN A 12 -4.37 -12.40 13.44
C ASN A 12 -4.16 -10.91 13.12
N ARG A 13 -3.63 -10.56 11.94
CA ARG A 13 -3.89 -9.21 11.40
C ARG A 13 -5.28 -9.20 10.77
N PRO A 14 -6.19 -8.28 11.14
CA PRO A 14 -7.48 -8.17 10.48
C PRO A 14 -7.30 -7.99 8.97
N PRO A 15 -8.21 -8.53 8.14
CA PRO A 15 -8.16 -8.31 6.70
C PRO A 15 -8.24 -6.82 6.40
N LEU A 16 -7.57 -6.40 5.31
CA LEU A 16 -7.71 -5.03 4.82
C LEU A 16 -9.16 -4.75 4.45
N SER A 17 -9.61 -3.54 4.79
CA SER A 17 -10.97 -3.10 4.45
C SER A 17 -11.18 -3.07 2.94
N GLU A 18 -12.42 -3.30 2.50
CA GLU A 18 -12.79 -3.21 1.10
C GLU A 18 -12.50 -1.80 0.54
N ALA A 19 -12.73 -0.77 1.35
CA ALA A 19 -12.42 0.62 1.01
C ALA A 19 -10.93 0.83 0.71
N ALA A 20 -10.02 0.27 1.53
CA ALA A 20 -8.59 0.39 1.29
C ALA A 20 -8.15 -0.31 0.00
N ARG A 21 -8.73 -1.48 -0.28
CA ARG A 21 -8.49 -2.21 -1.53
C ARG A 21 -9.00 -1.43 -2.73
N ALA A 22 -10.20 -0.85 -2.63
CA ALA A 22 -10.77 -0.01 -3.68
C ALA A 22 -9.91 1.24 -3.95
N ALA A 23 -9.41 1.89 -2.89
CA ALA A 23 -8.49 3.03 -3.00
C ALA A 23 -7.20 2.65 -3.75
N ALA A 24 -6.58 1.52 -3.40
CA ALA A 24 -5.39 1.03 -4.10
C ALA A 24 -5.67 0.75 -5.59
N TRP A 25 -6.80 0.10 -5.92
CA TRP A 25 -7.19 -0.14 -7.31
C TRP A 25 -7.46 1.15 -8.08
N ALA A 26 -8.10 2.13 -7.45
CA ALA A 26 -8.33 3.44 -8.05
C ALA A 26 -7.01 4.17 -8.34
N ALA A 27 -6.04 4.10 -7.43
CA ALA A 27 -4.71 4.70 -7.62
C ALA A 27 -3.94 4.09 -8.81
N LEU A 28 -4.13 2.80 -9.09
CA LEU A 28 -3.59 2.17 -10.30
C LEU A 28 -4.23 2.68 -11.59
N ALA A 29 -5.43 3.28 -11.52
CA ALA A 29 -6.15 3.83 -12.67
C ALA A 29 -6.33 2.84 -13.85
N GLY A 30 -6.49 1.55 -13.56
CA GLY A 30 -6.60 0.49 -14.56
C GLY A 30 -5.28 0.11 -15.26
N GLU A 31 -4.17 0.71 -14.83
CA GLU A 31 -2.84 0.41 -15.35
C GLU A 31 -2.27 -0.88 -14.72
N GLN A 32 -1.31 -1.51 -15.40
CA GLN A 32 -0.67 -2.70 -14.85
C GLN A 32 0.22 -2.32 -13.65
N PRO A 33 0.10 -2.99 -12.49
CA PRO A 33 0.90 -2.68 -11.30
C PRO A 33 2.40 -2.73 -11.61
N CYS A 34 3.12 -1.65 -11.28
CA CYS A 34 4.54 -1.49 -11.59
C CYS A 34 5.24 -0.76 -10.44
N ALA A 35 6.26 -1.37 -9.85
CA ALA A 35 6.97 -0.83 -8.69
C ALA A 35 7.65 0.52 -8.98
N ASP A 36 8.15 0.70 -10.21
CA ASP A 36 8.83 1.94 -10.63
C ASP A 36 7.92 3.18 -10.57
N ARG A 37 6.60 2.98 -10.52
CA ARG A 37 5.58 4.05 -10.44
C ARG A 37 4.99 4.23 -9.05
N LEU A 38 5.65 3.69 -8.03
CA LEU A 38 5.18 3.75 -6.65
C LEU A 38 4.86 5.18 -6.21
N ILE A 39 5.74 6.14 -6.53
CA ILE A 39 5.60 7.53 -6.10
C ILE A 39 4.34 8.17 -6.71
N GLU A 40 4.04 7.87 -7.95
CA GLU A 40 2.86 8.33 -8.68
C GLU A 40 1.58 7.75 -8.10
N TYR A 41 1.58 6.47 -7.70
CA TYR A 41 0.44 5.87 -7.02
C TYR A 41 0.22 6.46 -5.63
N LEU A 42 1.29 6.78 -4.90
CA LEU A 42 1.21 7.47 -3.62
C LEU A 42 0.62 8.88 -3.80
N HIS A 43 1.04 9.63 -4.82
CA HIS A 43 0.42 10.93 -5.13
C HIS A 43 -1.08 10.80 -5.41
N ARG A 44 -1.50 9.85 -6.24
CA ARG A 44 -2.92 9.64 -6.54
C ARG A 44 -3.75 9.28 -5.29
N LEU A 45 -3.21 8.43 -4.41
CA LEU A 45 -3.87 8.11 -3.15
C LEU A 45 -4.03 9.36 -2.28
N GLN A 46 -2.96 10.14 -2.13
CA GLN A 46 -3.01 11.37 -1.34
C GLN A 46 -3.97 12.40 -1.94
N ASP A 47 -3.90 12.65 -3.24
CA ASP A 47 -4.77 13.62 -3.91
C ASP A 47 -6.26 13.23 -3.78
N THR A 48 -6.55 11.94 -3.76
CA THR A 48 -7.92 11.42 -3.62
C THR A 48 -8.42 11.45 -2.17
N HIS A 49 -7.56 11.16 -1.20
CA HIS A 49 -7.96 10.95 0.20
C HIS A 49 -7.52 12.07 1.16
N GLY A 50 -6.74 13.04 0.69
CA GLY A 50 -6.14 14.13 1.46
C GLY A 50 -4.93 13.73 2.31
N ALA A 51 -4.67 12.42 2.47
CA ALA A 51 -3.55 11.87 3.22
C ALA A 51 -3.32 10.39 2.88
N LEU A 52 -2.17 9.85 3.27
CA LEU A 52 -1.81 8.45 3.15
C LEU A 52 -2.07 7.69 4.44
N PHE A 53 -3.21 7.01 4.51
CA PHE A 53 -3.57 6.16 5.63
C PHE A 53 -2.81 4.82 5.59
N ALA A 54 -2.46 4.28 6.76
CA ALA A 54 -1.73 3.02 6.89
C ALA A 54 -2.39 1.83 6.14
N ASP A 55 -3.72 1.79 6.10
CA ASP A 55 -4.47 0.75 5.38
C ASP A 55 -4.41 0.94 3.85
N HIS A 56 -4.39 2.18 3.35
CA HIS A 56 -4.21 2.46 1.92
C HIS A 56 -2.81 2.03 1.47
N LEU A 57 -1.77 2.35 2.24
CA LEU A 57 -0.40 1.93 1.96
C LEU A 57 -0.26 0.41 1.97
N ALA A 58 -0.93 -0.26 2.92
CA ALA A 58 -0.95 -1.71 2.98
C ALA A 58 -1.64 -2.35 1.76
N ALA A 59 -2.78 -1.80 1.33
CA ALA A 59 -3.50 -2.26 0.16
C ALA A 59 -2.71 -2.02 -1.13
N LEU A 60 -2.03 -0.87 -1.25
CA LEU A 60 -1.17 -0.58 -2.39
C LEU A 60 0.02 -1.56 -2.46
N ALA A 61 0.63 -1.88 -1.31
CA ALA A 61 1.69 -2.88 -1.25
C ALA A 61 1.21 -4.26 -1.72
N GLU A 62 0.00 -4.70 -1.32
CA GLU A 62 -0.57 -5.96 -1.81
C GLU A 62 -0.84 -5.92 -3.33
N ALA A 63 -1.33 -4.80 -3.85
CA ALA A 63 -1.61 -4.63 -5.28
C ALA A 63 -0.32 -4.65 -6.14
N LEU A 64 0.75 -4.01 -5.65
CA LEU A 64 2.06 -3.96 -6.30
C LEU A 64 2.92 -5.20 -6.04
N LYS A 65 2.49 -6.10 -5.14
CA LYS A 65 3.27 -7.24 -4.63
C LYS A 65 4.60 -6.82 -4.00
N LEU A 66 4.60 -5.69 -3.30
CA LEU A 66 5.74 -5.15 -2.57
C LEU A 66 5.64 -5.42 -1.07
N ALA A 67 6.74 -5.25 -0.35
CA ALA A 67 6.70 -5.28 1.12
C ALA A 67 5.96 -4.04 1.65
N ARG A 68 5.10 -4.21 2.66
CA ARG A 68 4.43 -3.08 3.34
C ARG A 68 5.42 -2.07 3.89
N ALA A 69 6.56 -2.55 4.41
CA ALA A 69 7.64 -1.71 4.93
C ALA A 69 8.23 -0.83 3.83
N GLU A 70 8.52 -1.38 2.65
CA GLU A 70 9.07 -0.64 1.51
C GLU A 70 8.14 0.50 1.05
N VAL A 71 6.84 0.23 0.93
CA VAL A 71 5.85 1.27 0.57
C VAL A 71 5.72 2.33 1.67
N TYR A 72 5.74 1.92 2.93
CA TYR A 72 5.67 2.84 4.07
C TYR A 72 6.93 3.72 4.17
N GLU A 73 8.11 3.12 4.01
CA GLU A 73 9.40 3.83 4.00
C GLU A 73 9.42 4.86 2.88
N ALA A 74 9.06 4.49 1.65
CA ALA A 74 8.95 5.43 0.55
C ALA A 74 7.99 6.60 0.89
N ALA A 75 6.80 6.30 1.42
CA ALA A 75 5.84 7.34 1.81
C ALA A 75 6.39 8.28 2.89
N THR A 76 7.08 7.76 3.90
CA THR A 76 7.66 8.59 4.99
C THR A 76 8.96 9.30 4.62
N PHE A 77 9.69 8.80 3.62
CA PHE A 77 10.96 9.37 3.19
C PHE A 77 10.78 10.69 2.42
N TYR A 78 9.69 10.82 1.67
CA TYR A 78 9.38 12.05 0.92
C TYR A 78 8.49 12.99 1.73
N HIS A 79 8.97 14.22 1.96
CA HIS A 79 8.22 15.28 2.66
C HIS A 79 6.92 15.73 1.98
N HIS A 80 6.66 15.27 0.75
CA HIS A 80 5.43 15.59 0.02
C HIS A 80 4.22 14.82 0.53
N PHE A 81 4.44 13.75 1.30
CA PHE A 81 3.37 12.86 1.72
C PHE A 81 2.98 13.06 3.18
N ASP A 82 1.69 13.25 3.40
CA ASP A 82 1.07 13.32 4.72
C ASP A 82 0.66 11.90 5.14
N VAL A 83 1.56 11.19 5.82
CA VAL A 83 1.31 9.83 6.29
C VAL A 83 0.57 9.86 7.62
N VAL A 84 -0.64 9.31 7.64
CA VAL A 84 -1.45 9.13 8.83
C VAL A 84 -1.31 7.67 9.28
N ALA A 85 -0.55 7.47 10.36
CA ALA A 85 -0.56 6.20 11.07
C ALA A 85 -1.99 5.89 11.52
N ALA A 86 -2.38 4.61 11.50
CA ALA A 86 -3.64 4.22 12.13
C ALA A 86 -3.56 4.66 13.60
N GLY A 87 -4.35 5.68 13.94
CA GLY A 87 -4.51 6.13 15.31
C GLY A 87 -5.04 4.98 16.16
N GLU A 88 -4.63 4.98 17.41
CA GLU A 88 -5.13 4.10 18.48
C GLU A 88 -6.67 3.94 18.48
#